data_AF-A0A0F9DSI0-F1
#
_entry.id   AF-A0A0F9DSI0-F1
#
_cell.length_a   1.000
_cell.length_b   1.000
_cell.length_c   1.000
_cell.angle_alpha   90.00
_cell.angle_beta   90.00
_cell.angle_gamma   90.00
#
_symmetry.space_group_name_H-M   'P 1'
#
loop_
_entity.id
_entity.type
_entity.pdbx_description
1 polymer ?
#
loop_
_entity_poly.entity_id
_entity_poly.type
_entity_poly.pdbx_seq_one_letter_code
_entity_poly.pdbx_strand_id
1 'polypeptide(L)'
;MDTDRKFPTEVIDLPSKGWFYDPDSPLASGQVELKYMTAREEDILTSLNLIQKGVVLDRLLKAVVVTPKVNVDDLLVGDKNGILLASRILAYGKDYPSSVACRKCSVVNAVVVDLTALDEKDVAEPEERGKNEFEFVLPTIKKTVVFRALTHGDDDKITAEIEAQCKISGDIEYTQSTRLKFMIMSVDGDATEAVVRNFVDNELISRDARALRQEYARVVPDVDLTFDFTCNDCKDQRRISVPLGIDFFWPIV
;
A
#
# COMPACT_ATOMS: atom_id res chain seq x y z
N MET A 1 14.15 -33.39 -10.12
CA MET A 1 13.13 -33.53 -11.17
C MET A 1 12.35 -32.24 -11.18
N ASP A 2 12.79 -31.33 -12.03
CA ASP A 2 12.24 -29.99 -12.15
C ASP A 2 10.99 -30.11 -13.03
N THR A 3 9.83 -30.29 -12.41
CA THR A 3 8.57 -30.19 -13.15
C THR A 3 8.34 -28.72 -13.43
N ASP A 4 8.84 -28.28 -14.58
CA ASP A 4 8.52 -27.04 -15.30
C ASP A 4 7.01 -27.00 -15.59
N ARG A 5 6.20 -26.90 -14.53
CA ARG A 5 4.80 -26.53 -14.62
C ARG A 5 4.82 -25.05 -14.94
N LYS A 6 4.81 -24.72 -16.24
CA LYS A 6 4.54 -23.38 -16.73
C LYS A 6 3.09 -23.05 -16.39
N PHE A 7 2.88 -22.55 -15.17
CA PHE A 7 1.62 -21.89 -14.83
C PHE A 7 1.45 -20.71 -15.79
N PRO A 8 0.23 -20.39 -16.22
CA PRO A 8 0.00 -19.14 -16.93
C PRO A 8 0.54 -17.99 -16.08
N THR A 9 1.21 -17.04 -16.72
CA THR A 9 1.77 -15.85 -16.08
C THR A 9 1.38 -14.61 -16.87
N GLU A 10 1.41 -13.48 -16.18
CA GLU A 10 1.17 -12.17 -16.75
C GLU A 10 2.17 -11.17 -16.19
N VAL A 11 2.69 -10.31 -17.05
CA VAL A 11 3.57 -9.21 -16.63
C VAL A 11 2.68 -8.02 -16.33
N ILE A 12 2.85 -7.44 -15.15
CA ILE A 12 2.13 -6.26 -14.71
C ILE A 12 3.11 -5.11 -14.45
N ASP A 13 2.65 -3.89 -14.72
CA ASP A 13 3.37 -2.68 -14.38
C ASP A 13 3.16 -2.35 -12.90
N LEU A 14 4.22 -1.87 -12.26
CA LEU A 14 4.18 -1.40 -10.89
C LEU A 14 3.81 0.10 -10.86
N PRO A 15 2.96 0.54 -9.91
CA PRO A 15 2.64 1.96 -9.69
C PRO A 15 3.86 2.89 -9.61
N SER A 16 4.97 2.43 -9.03
CA SER A 16 6.20 3.19 -8.94
C SER A 16 7.00 3.29 -10.24
N LYS A 17 6.63 2.49 -11.25
CA LYS A 17 7.35 2.31 -12.53
C LYS A 17 8.83 1.94 -12.34
N GLY A 18 9.17 1.40 -11.17
CA GLY A 18 10.52 1.01 -10.81
C GLY A 18 11.42 2.16 -10.37
N TRP A 19 10.92 3.41 -10.35
CA TRP A 19 11.77 4.59 -10.26
C TRP A 19 12.47 4.78 -8.92
N PHE A 20 11.93 4.22 -7.84
CA PHE A 20 12.44 4.41 -6.48
C PHE A 20 13.21 3.19 -5.97
N TYR A 21 13.51 2.22 -6.83
CA TYR A 21 14.33 1.07 -6.48
C TYR A 21 15.76 1.24 -6.97
N ASP A 22 16.71 0.74 -6.17
CA ASP A 22 18.12 0.66 -6.57
C ASP A 22 18.25 0.06 -7.99
N PRO A 23 19.09 0.63 -8.87
CA PRO A 23 19.24 0.15 -10.25
C PRO A 23 19.60 -1.34 -10.38
N ASP A 24 20.25 -1.93 -9.37
CA ASP A 24 20.58 -3.36 -9.35
C ASP A 24 19.42 -4.24 -8.86
N SER A 25 18.33 -3.65 -8.36
CA SER A 25 17.13 -4.35 -7.92
C SER A 25 16.32 -4.88 -9.11
N PRO A 26 15.77 -6.11 -9.05
CA PRO A 26 14.85 -6.60 -10.08
C PRO A 26 13.59 -5.73 -10.23
N LEU A 27 13.21 -4.99 -9.18
CA LEU A 27 12.05 -4.10 -9.15
C LEU A 27 12.29 -2.78 -9.90
N ALA A 28 13.54 -2.43 -10.20
CA ALA A 28 13.88 -1.22 -10.96
C ALA A 28 13.39 -1.26 -12.42
N SER A 29 13.01 -2.44 -12.92
CA SER A 29 12.34 -2.61 -14.21
C SER A 29 10.95 -1.96 -14.25
N GLY A 30 10.33 -1.77 -13.08
CA GLY A 30 8.95 -1.30 -12.98
C GLY A 30 7.91 -2.34 -13.35
N GLN A 31 8.32 -3.60 -13.52
CA GLN A 31 7.43 -4.68 -13.92
C GLN A 31 7.66 -5.92 -13.06
N VAL A 32 6.60 -6.68 -12.82
CA VAL A 32 6.70 -8.00 -12.19
C VAL A 32 5.84 -9.02 -12.92
N GLU A 33 6.34 -10.25 -12.99
CA GLU A 33 5.61 -11.38 -13.51
C GLU A 33 4.84 -12.05 -12.38
N LEU A 34 3.52 -12.15 -12.55
CA LEU A 34 2.60 -12.82 -11.65
C LEU A 34 2.11 -14.10 -12.30
N LYS A 35 2.11 -15.21 -11.56
CA LYS A 35 1.37 -16.39 -11.99
C LYS A 35 -0.11 -16.23 -11.64
N TYR A 36 -0.96 -16.90 -12.42
CA TYR A 36 -2.37 -17.00 -12.11
C TYR A 36 -2.60 -17.82 -10.84
N MET A 37 -3.52 -17.36 -9.99
CA MET A 37 -3.89 -18.06 -8.75
C MET A 37 -4.53 -19.41 -9.08
N THR A 38 -4.17 -20.42 -8.30
CA THR A 38 -4.81 -21.74 -8.35
C THR A 38 -5.59 -21.99 -7.06
N ALA A 39 -6.28 -23.13 -6.96
CA ALA A 39 -6.92 -23.55 -5.71
C ALA A 39 -5.96 -23.56 -4.49
N ARG A 40 -4.64 -23.70 -4.72
CA ARG A 40 -3.64 -23.57 -3.67
C ARG A 40 -3.55 -22.15 -3.09
N GLU A 41 -3.65 -21.14 -3.94
CA GLU A 41 -3.65 -19.74 -3.51
C GLU A 41 -5.00 -19.36 -2.89
N GLU A 42 -6.10 -19.96 -3.33
CA GLU A 42 -7.41 -19.87 -2.65
C GLU A 42 -7.35 -20.46 -1.22
N ASP A 43 -6.66 -21.59 -1.01
CA ASP A 43 -6.43 -22.15 0.32
C ASP A 43 -5.60 -21.21 1.22
N ILE A 44 -4.67 -20.44 0.64
CA ILE A 44 -3.90 -19.43 1.38
C ILE A 44 -4.85 -18.32 1.84
N LEU A 45 -5.65 -17.78 0.92
CA LEU A 45 -6.61 -16.72 1.19
C LEU A 45 -7.60 -17.16 2.28
N THR A 46 -8.19 -18.33 2.16
CA THR A 46 -9.20 -18.83 3.11
C THR A 46 -8.63 -19.40 4.42
N SER A 47 -7.31 -19.42 4.60
CA SER A 47 -6.67 -19.99 5.78
C SER A 47 -6.90 -19.14 7.04
N LEU A 48 -7.78 -19.61 7.92
CA LEU A 48 -8.03 -18.97 9.22
C LEU A 48 -6.76 -18.78 10.05
N ASN A 49 -5.78 -19.69 9.96
CA ASN A 49 -4.52 -19.59 10.69
C ASN A 49 -3.67 -18.42 10.18
N LEU A 50 -3.56 -18.26 8.86
CA LEU A 50 -2.80 -17.16 8.26
C LEU A 50 -3.50 -15.82 8.47
N ILE A 51 -4.84 -15.79 8.40
CA ILE A 51 -5.67 -14.61 8.69
C ILE A 51 -5.48 -14.17 10.15
N GLN A 52 -5.60 -15.09 11.11
CA GLN A 52 -5.41 -14.79 12.53
C GLN A 52 -4.00 -14.29 12.86
N LYS A 53 -2.99 -14.71 12.09
CA LYS A 53 -1.61 -14.25 12.20
C LYS A 53 -1.32 -12.98 11.41
N GLY A 54 -2.25 -12.48 10.59
CA GLY A 54 -2.03 -11.30 9.75
C GLY A 54 -1.06 -11.50 8.58
N VAL A 55 -0.67 -12.74 8.24
CA VAL A 55 0.36 -13.04 7.22
C VAL A 55 -0.21 -13.60 5.92
N VAL A 56 -1.52 -13.58 5.75
CA VAL A 56 -2.20 -14.15 4.57
C VAL A 56 -1.78 -13.46 3.26
N LEU A 57 -1.73 -12.12 3.25
CA LEU A 57 -1.34 -11.35 2.07
C LEU A 57 0.15 -11.51 1.75
N ASP A 58 1.01 -11.55 2.77
CA ASP A 58 2.44 -11.85 2.60
C ASP A 58 2.63 -13.23 1.95
N ARG A 59 1.93 -14.24 2.46
CA ARG A 59 2.01 -15.59 1.92
C ARG A 59 1.48 -15.68 0.49
N LEU A 60 0.45 -14.91 0.18
CA LEU A 60 -0.09 -14.80 -1.16
C LEU A 60 0.92 -14.16 -2.11
N LEU A 61 1.48 -12.99 -1.76
CA LEU A 61 2.47 -12.28 -2.58
C LEU A 61 3.66 -13.18 -2.93
N LYS A 62 4.20 -13.88 -1.93
CA LYS A 62 5.30 -14.84 -2.10
C LYS A 62 4.92 -16.05 -2.98
N ALA A 63 3.64 -16.36 -3.10
CA ALA A 63 3.16 -17.46 -3.94
C ALA A 63 2.89 -17.01 -5.38
N VAL A 64 2.43 -15.77 -5.60
CA VAL A 64 2.01 -15.27 -6.92
C VAL A 64 3.12 -14.57 -7.70
N VAL A 65 4.04 -13.88 -7.02
CA VAL A 65 5.18 -13.21 -7.68
C VAL A 65 6.20 -14.27 -8.10
N VAL A 66 6.47 -14.37 -9.40
CA VAL A 66 7.41 -15.35 -9.97
C VAL A 66 8.65 -14.73 -10.61
N THR A 67 8.73 -13.39 -10.67
CA THR A 67 9.95 -12.68 -11.10
C THR A 67 11.16 -13.17 -10.29
N PRO A 68 12.23 -13.66 -10.94
CA PRO A 68 13.40 -14.15 -10.24
C PRO A 68 14.04 -13.08 -9.36
N LYS A 69 14.50 -13.48 -8.16
CA LYS A 69 15.24 -12.64 -7.21
C LYS A 69 14.46 -11.47 -6.59
N VAL A 70 13.17 -11.31 -6.91
CA VAL A 70 12.33 -10.35 -6.18
C VAL A 70 12.13 -10.82 -4.74
N ASN A 71 12.44 -9.94 -3.80
CA ASN A 71 12.05 -10.10 -2.40
C ASN A 71 10.81 -9.23 -2.12
N VAL A 72 9.76 -9.86 -1.61
CA VAL A 72 8.48 -9.18 -1.32
C VAL A 72 8.65 -8.08 -0.26
N ASP A 73 9.58 -8.25 0.66
CA ASP A 73 9.84 -7.27 1.73
C ASP A 73 10.40 -5.95 1.17
N ASP A 74 11.01 -5.98 -0.02
CA ASP A 74 11.58 -4.79 -0.66
C ASP A 74 10.53 -3.99 -1.43
N LEU A 75 9.35 -4.56 -1.71
CA LEU A 75 8.28 -3.89 -2.44
C LEU A 75 7.82 -2.64 -1.71
N LEU A 76 7.73 -1.52 -2.42
CA LEU A 76 7.04 -0.34 -1.92
C LEU A 76 5.58 -0.67 -1.62
N VAL A 77 5.01 -0.04 -0.59
CA VAL A 77 3.62 -0.30 -0.20
C VAL A 77 2.64 -0.06 -1.35
N GLY A 78 2.87 0.96 -2.18
CA GLY A 78 2.05 1.21 -3.37
C GLY A 78 2.15 0.08 -4.41
N ASP A 79 3.35 -0.44 -4.63
CA ASP A 79 3.57 -1.54 -5.57
C ASP A 79 2.98 -2.85 -5.07
N LYS A 80 3.07 -3.10 -3.76
CA LYS A 80 2.34 -4.18 -3.10
C LYS A 80 0.83 -4.08 -3.36
N ASN A 81 0.25 -2.88 -3.21
CA ASN A 81 -1.17 -2.66 -3.47
C ASN A 81 -1.52 -2.91 -4.94
N GLY A 82 -0.68 -2.48 -5.88
CA GLY A 82 -0.81 -2.75 -7.31
C GLY A 82 -0.81 -4.25 -7.62
N ILE A 83 0.16 -5.00 -7.08
CA ILE A 83 0.24 -6.46 -7.23
C ILE A 83 -0.99 -7.15 -6.66
N LEU A 84 -1.48 -6.73 -5.49
CA LEU A 84 -2.67 -7.28 -4.86
C LEU A 84 -3.94 -7.05 -5.70
N LEU A 85 -4.09 -5.83 -6.26
CA LEU A 85 -5.19 -5.52 -7.17
C LEU A 85 -5.11 -6.35 -8.45
N ALA A 86 -3.93 -6.41 -9.08
CA ALA A 86 -3.72 -7.21 -10.29
C ALA A 86 -4.01 -8.69 -10.03
N SER A 87 -3.51 -9.25 -8.93
CA SER A 87 -3.78 -10.63 -8.52
C SER A 87 -5.29 -10.88 -8.37
N ARG A 88 -6.02 -9.93 -7.79
CA ARG A 88 -7.47 -10.00 -7.64
C ARG A 88 -8.21 -10.00 -8.98
N ILE A 89 -7.75 -9.19 -9.94
CA ILE A 89 -8.30 -9.13 -11.30
C ILE A 89 -8.03 -10.44 -12.04
N LEU A 90 -6.80 -10.96 -11.97
CA LEU A 90 -6.40 -12.20 -12.64
C LEU A 90 -7.17 -13.42 -12.14
N ALA A 91 -7.55 -13.44 -10.85
CA ALA A 91 -8.24 -14.59 -10.27
C ALA A 91 -9.75 -14.61 -10.48
N TYR A 92 -10.44 -13.47 -10.31
CA TYR A 92 -11.91 -13.46 -10.37
C TYR A 92 -12.49 -12.42 -11.34
N GLY A 93 -11.64 -11.82 -12.18
CA GLY A 93 -12.05 -10.85 -13.19
C GLY A 93 -12.15 -9.43 -12.64
N LYS A 94 -12.48 -8.51 -13.57
CA LYS A 94 -12.48 -7.07 -13.35
C LYS A 94 -13.66 -6.55 -12.53
N ASP A 95 -14.78 -7.28 -12.49
CA ASP A 95 -16.00 -6.82 -11.85
C ASP A 95 -15.95 -7.10 -10.34
N TYR A 96 -16.04 -6.04 -9.54
CA TYR A 96 -16.12 -6.13 -8.08
C TYR A 96 -17.48 -5.64 -7.57
N PRO A 97 -18.42 -6.56 -7.25
CA PRO A 97 -19.68 -6.20 -6.61
C PRO A 97 -19.44 -5.66 -5.20
N SER A 98 -20.00 -4.48 -4.90
CA SER A 98 -19.89 -3.83 -3.60
C SER A 98 -21.17 -3.06 -3.26
N SER A 99 -21.22 -2.47 -2.06
CA SER A 99 -22.35 -1.66 -1.61
C SER A 99 -21.88 -0.34 -1.01
N VAL A 100 -22.54 0.75 -1.40
CA VAL A 100 -22.17 2.11 -1.01
C VAL A 100 -23.38 2.82 -0.43
N ALA A 101 -23.25 3.31 0.80
CA ALA A 101 -24.24 4.23 1.37
C ALA A 101 -24.05 5.65 0.81
N CYS A 102 -25.08 6.19 0.17
CA CYS A 102 -25.06 7.56 -0.35
C CYS A 102 -24.97 8.56 0.81
N ARG A 103 -23.96 9.44 0.82
CA ARG A 103 -23.78 10.46 1.88
C ARG A 103 -24.90 11.52 1.93
N LYS A 104 -25.69 11.65 0.87
CA LYS A 104 -26.77 12.67 0.77
C LYS A 104 -28.12 12.17 1.28
N CYS A 105 -28.51 10.93 0.92
CA CYS A 105 -29.82 10.37 1.28
C CYS A 105 -29.74 9.11 2.14
N SER A 106 -28.54 8.64 2.48
CA SER A 106 -28.27 7.44 3.29
C SER A 106 -28.76 6.12 2.68
N VAL A 107 -29.25 6.12 1.44
CA VAL A 107 -29.66 4.89 0.75
C VAL A 107 -28.44 4.09 0.31
N VAL A 108 -28.45 2.79 0.58
CA VAL A 108 -27.41 1.85 0.15
C VAL A 108 -27.65 1.46 -1.30
N ASN A 109 -26.63 1.65 -2.13
CA ASN A 109 -26.63 1.35 -3.54
C ASN A 109 -25.73 0.14 -3.78
N ALA A 110 -26.26 -0.91 -4.40
CA ALA A 110 -25.43 -1.97 -4.97
C ALA A 110 -24.70 -1.40 -6.20
N VAL A 111 -23.38 -1.61 -6.25
CA VAL A 111 -22.52 -1.12 -7.32
C VAL A 111 -21.62 -2.25 -7.78
N VAL A 112 -21.21 -2.21 -9.05
CA VAL A 112 -20.16 -3.08 -9.59
C VAL A 112 -19.03 -2.16 -10.02
N VAL A 113 -17.90 -2.24 -9.33
CA VAL A 113 -16.71 -1.45 -9.64
C VAL A 113 -15.90 -2.21 -10.67
N ASP A 114 -15.58 -1.57 -11.80
CA ASP A 114 -14.63 -2.11 -12.77
C ASP A 114 -13.20 -1.83 -12.25
N LEU A 115 -12.55 -2.86 -11.74
CA LEU A 115 -11.20 -2.79 -11.17
C LEU A 115 -10.14 -2.43 -12.22
N THR A 116 -10.40 -2.66 -13.51
CA THR A 116 -9.46 -2.30 -14.60
C THR A 116 -9.54 -0.82 -14.96
N ALA A 117 -10.54 -0.10 -14.45
CA ALA A 117 -10.66 1.35 -14.59
C ALA A 117 -10.03 2.11 -13.41
N LEU A 118 -9.41 1.40 -12.45
CA LEU A 118 -8.65 2.01 -11.37
C LEU A 118 -7.22 2.26 -11.85
N ASP A 119 -6.84 3.54 -11.90
CA ASP A 119 -5.53 3.96 -12.37
C ASP A 119 -4.48 3.99 -11.23
N GLU A 120 -3.22 4.07 -11.62
CA GLU A 120 -2.14 4.47 -10.71
C GLU A 120 -2.29 5.93 -10.30
N LYS A 121 -1.82 6.30 -9.11
CA LYS A 121 -1.74 7.71 -8.72
C LYS A 121 -0.79 8.46 -9.65
N ASP A 122 -1.22 9.64 -10.08
CA ASP A 122 -0.38 10.56 -10.84
C ASP A 122 0.70 11.16 -9.93
N VAL A 123 1.88 10.56 -9.98
CA VAL A 123 3.07 10.94 -9.21
C VAL A 123 4.17 11.40 -10.16
N ALA A 124 4.85 12.48 -9.79
CA ALA A 124 5.96 13.01 -10.57
C ALA A 124 7.13 12.01 -10.62
N GLU A 125 7.82 11.96 -11.75
CA GLU A 125 9.07 11.18 -11.84
C GLU A 125 10.10 11.77 -10.88
N PRO A 126 10.86 10.95 -10.15
CA PRO A 126 11.94 11.47 -9.32
C PRO A 126 13.04 12.08 -10.19
N GLU A 127 13.74 13.07 -9.64
CA GLU A 127 14.88 13.71 -10.32
C GLU A 127 16.01 12.70 -10.61
N GLU A 128 16.16 11.69 -9.75
CA GLU A 128 17.17 10.64 -9.85
C GLU A 128 16.53 9.27 -9.62
N ARG A 129 16.72 8.34 -10.56
CA ARG A 129 16.25 6.95 -10.41
C ARG A 129 17.00 6.22 -9.31
N GLY A 130 16.28 5.40 -8.58
CA GLY A 130 16.75 4.64 -7.43
C GLY A 130 16.86 5.43 -6.14
N LYS A 131 16.52 6.73 -6.17
CA LYS A 131 16.50 7.57 -4.99
C LYS A 131 15.10 7.63 -4.37
N ASN A 132 14.90 6.85 -3.31
CA ASN A 132 13.66 6.88 -2.51
C ASN A 132 13.73 7.97 -1.43
N GLU A 133 13.83 9.22 -1.83
CA GLU A 133 13.94 10.37 -0.92
C GLU A 133 13.07 11.54 -1.41
N PHE A 134 12.31 12.13 -0.49
CA PHE A 134 11.43 13.26 -0.74
C PHE A 134 11.70 14.34 0.29
N GLU A 135 12.02 15.55 -0.17
CA GLU A 135 12.25 16.70 0.70
C GLU A 135 10.96 17.51 0.86
N PHE A 136 10.66 17.90 2.11
CA PHE A 136 9.50 18.73 2.42
C PHE A 136 9.78 19.70 3.55
N VAL A 137 9.43 20.98 3.35
CA VAL A 137 9.53 22.00 4.40
C VAL A 137 8.21 22.10 5.14
N LEU A 138 8.24 21.82 6.44
CA LEU A 138 7.04 21.81 7.27
C LEU A 138 6.42 23.21 7.34
N PRO A 139 5.10 23.33 7.16
CA PRO A 139 4.48 24.64 6.94
C PRO A 139 4.48 25.54 8.18
N THR A 140 4.48 24.97 9.38
CA THR A 140 4.42 25.75 10.62
C THR A 140 5.80 25.95 11.24
N ILE A 141 6.50 24.86 11.56
CA ILE A 141 7.80 24.94 12.26
C ILE A 141 8.98 25.22 11.32
N LYS A 142 8.77 25.20 10.00
CA LYS A 142 9.76 25.52 8.95
C LYS A 142 11.03 24.67 8.95
N LYS A 143 11.04 23.55 9.67
CA LYS A 143 12.08 22.52 9.54
C LYS A 143 11.95 21.78 8.23
N THR A 144 13.09 21.38 7.69
CA THR A 144 13.18 20.56 6.48
C THR A 144 13.22 19.10 6.88
N VAL A 145 12.31 18.30 6.36
CA VAL A 145 12.29 16.85 6.58
C VAL A 145 12.56 16.14 5.26
N VAL A 146 13.42 15.12 5.30
CA VAL A 146 13.56 14.16 4.21
C VAL A 146 12.85 12.90 4.63
N PHE A 147 11.95 12.39 3.80
CA PHE A 147 11.21 11.16 4.05
C PHE A 147 11.27 10.24 2.84
N ARG A 148 10.85 8.98 3.02
CA ARG A 148 10.87 7.95 1.97
C ARG A 148 9.55 7.22 1.87
N ALA A 149 9.28 6.64 0.71
CA ALA A 149 8.22 5.66 0.56
C ALA A 149 8.56 4.41 1.36
N LEU A 150 7.60 3.92 2.15
CA LEU A 150 7.78 2.72 2.96
C LEU A 150 7.69 1.46 2.10
N THR A 151 8.44 0.45 2.50
CA THR A 151 8.39 -0.91 1.93
C THR A 151 7.47 -1.82 2.74
N HIS A 152 7.15 -2.99 2.19
CA HIS A 152 6.44 -4.04 2.92
C HIS A 152 7.22 -4.47 4.17
N GLY A 153 8.54 -4.62 4.08
CA GLY A 153 9.40 -4.93 5.22
C GLY A 153 9.41 -3.83 6.30
N ASP A 154 9.16 -2.57 5.93
CA ASP A 154 8.95 -1.49 6.92
C ASP A 154 7.60 -1.59 7.60
N ASP A 155 6.51 -1.89 6.87
CA ASP A 155 5.18 -2.12 7.45
C ASP A 155 5.24 -3.27 8.49
N ASP A 156 6.00 -4.33 8.21
CA ASP A 156 6.20 -5.45 9.14
C ASP A 156 6.95 -5.01 10.42
N LYS A 157 8.01 -4.20 10.28
CA LYS A 157 8.75 -3.64 11.42
C LYS A 157 7.91 -2.67 12.24
N ILE A 158 7.13 -1.81 11.59
CA ILE A 158 6.20 -0.88 12.23
C ILE A 158 5.16 -1.67 13.04
N THR A 159 4.59 -2.72 12.46
CA THR A 159 3.61 -3.58 13.12
C THR A 159 4.21 -4.25 14.36
N ALA A 160 5.40 -4.83 14.23
CA ALA A 160 6.13 -5.43 15.35
C ALA A 160 6.45 -4.40 16.46
N GLU A 161 6.83 -3.17 16.11
CA GLU A 161 7.10 -2.11 17.08
C GLU A 161 5.82 -1.65 17.80
N ILE A 162 4.70 -1.52 17.08
CA ILE A 162 3.39 -1.19 17.68
C ILE A 162 2.96 -2.29 18.67
N GLU A 163 3.06 -3.56 18.27
CA GLU A 163 2.74 -4.69 19.16
C GLU A 163 3.62 -4.73 20.42
N ALA A 164 4.92 -4.44 20.26
CA ALA A 164 5.84 -4.37 21.38
C ALA A 164 5.50 -3.20 22.32
N GLN A 165 5.14 -2.03 21.78
CA GLN A 165 4.74 -0.87 22.57
C GLN A 165 3.40 -1.10 23.29
N CYS A 166 2.41 -1.73 22.65
CA CYS A 166 1.12 -2.03 23.29
C CYS A 166 1.29 -2.90 24.55
N LYS A 167 2.25 -3.84 24.54
CA LYS A 167 2.57 -4.66 25.72
C LYS A 167 3.09 -3.84 26.91
N ILE A 168 3.63 -2.65 26.67
CA ILE A 168 4.26 -1.78 27.67
C ILE A 168 3.35 -0.62 28.06
N SER A 169 2.68 -0.01 27.08
CA SER A 169 2.00 1.27 27.21
C SER A 169 0.50 1.17 27.53
N GLY A 170 -0.05 -0.03 27.64
CA GLY A 170 -1.46 -0.26 27.92
C GLY A 170 -2.35 0.10 26.73
N ASP A 171 -3.31 1.01 26.93
CA ASP A 171 -4.41 1.29 25.99
C ASP A 171 -4.05 2.20 24.80
N ILE A 172 -2.83 2.74 24.74
CA ILE A 172 -2.42 3.68 23.69
C ILE A 172 -1.71 2.95 22.55
N GLU A 173 -2.35 2.95 21.38
CA GLU A 173 -1.73 2.48 20.13
C GLU A 173 -1.02 3.63 19.40
N TYR A 174 0.31 3.63 19.42
CA TYR A 174 1.15 4.66 18.78
C TYR A 174 1.33 4.47 17.26
N THR A 175 0.25 4.15 16.54
CA THR A 175 0.30 3.80 15.10
C THR A 175 0.88 4.92 14.24
N GLN A 176 0.41 6.15 14.43
CA GLN A 176 0.77 7.29 13.58
C GLN A 176 2.20 7.77 13.83
N SER A 177 2.61 7.90 15.09
CA SER A 177 3.95 8.33 15.45
C SER A 177 4.99 7.29 15.08
N THR A 178 4.72 6.00 15.28
CA THR A 178 5.63 4.92 14.84
C THR A 178 5.81 4.94 13.32
N ARG A 179 4.73 5.05 12.53
CA ARG A 179 4.85 5.16 11.07
C ARG A 179 5.68 6.38 10.64
N LEU A 180 5.50 7.53 11.27
CA LEU A 180 6.30 8.74 11.01
C LEU A 180 7.79 8.52 11.29
N LYS A 181 8.16 7.78 12.35
CA LYS A 181 9.56 7.48 12.70
C LYS A 181 10.27 6.62 11.66
N PHE A 182 9.58 5.69 11.02
CA PHE A 182 10.15 4.86 9.95
C PHE A 182 10.21 5.58 8.60
N MET A 183 9.28 6.53 8.39
CA MET A 183 9.11 7.27 7.16
C MET A 183 10.13 8.42 7.03
N ILE A 184 10.41 9.13 8.12
CA ILE A 184 11.35 10.26 8.14
C ILE A 184 12.79 9.71 8.17
N MET A 185 13.62 10.16 7.24
CA MET A 185 15.04 9.82 7.16
C MET A 185 15.92 10.84 7.87
N SER A 186 15.61 12.14 7.76
CA SER A 186 16.40 13.20 8.40
C SER A 186 15.57 14.43 8.71
N VAL A 187 16.03 15.21 9.69
CA VAL A 187 15.47 16.51 10.08
C VAL A 187 16.58 17.56 10.04
N ASP A 188 16.40 18.61 9.24
CA ASP A 188 17.40 19.68 9.01
C ASP A 188 18.80 19.12 8.65
N GLY A 189 18.84 18.01 7.92
CA GLY A 189 20.07 17.33 7.49
C GLY A 189 20.65 16.32 8.50
N ASP A 190 20.08 16.20 9.70
CA ASP A 190 20.50 15.19 10.67
C ASP A 190 19.68 13.91 10.53
N ALA A 191 20.35 12.83 10.10
CA ALA A 191 19.76 11.51 9.89
C ALA A 191 19.93 10.57 11.10
N THR A 192 20.40 11.08 12.24
CA THR A 192 20.58 10.26 13.45
C THR A 192 19.22 9.79 13.97
N GLU A 193 19.09 8.48 14.19
CA GLU A 193 17.83 7.86 14.63
C GLU A 193 17.26 8.52 15.90
N ALA A 194 18.11 8.85 16.88
CA ALA A 194 17.69 9.54 18.09
C ALA A 194 17.09 10.93 17.82
N VAL A 195 17.63 11.66 16.85
CA VAL A 195 17.15 12.99 16.46
C VAL A 195 15.79 12.89 15.78
N VAL A 196 15.65 11.98 14.82
CA VAL A 196 14.36 11.73 14.13
C VAL A 196 13.29 11.31 15.13
N ARG A 197 13.59 10.36 16.02
CA ARG A 197 12.62 9.88 17.01
C ARG A 197 12.22 10.98 18.01
N ASN A 198 13.20 11.72 18.54
CA ASN A 198 12.93 12.85 19.43
C ASN A 198 12.09 13.93 18.75
N PHE A 199 12.40 14.23 17.49
CA PHE A 199 11.63 15.18 16.70
C PHE A 199 10.16 14.75 16.57
N VAL A 200 9.91 13.49 16.19
CA VAL A 200 8.54 12.99 16.04
C VAL A 200 7.76 13.02 17.37
N ASP A 201 8.39 12.65 18.47
CA ASP A 201 7.71 12.53 19.77
C ASP A 201 7.50 13.88 20.46
N ASN A 202 8.44 14.82 20.32
CA ASN A 202 8.50 16.02 21.16
C ASN A 202 8.35 17.35 20.40
N GLU A 203 8.59 17.37 19.08
CA GLU A 203 8.69 18.63 18.32
C GLU A 203 7.69 18.70 17.15
N LEU A 204 7.35 17.57 16.52
CA LEU A 204 6.48 17.50 15.35
C LEU A 204 5.02 17.71 15.76
N ILE A 205 4.57 18.96 15.69
CA ILE A 205 3.19 19.33 16.03
C ILE A 205 2.16 18.69 15.07
N SER A 206 0.95 18.43 15.57
CA SER A 206 -0.11 17.72 14.83
C SER A 206 -0.46 18.34 13.47
N ARG A 207 -0.39 19.66 13.35
CA ARG A 207 -0.64 20.38 12.08
C ARG A 207 0.39 20.01 11.02
N ASP A 208 1.66 19.97 11.39
CA ASP A 208 2.77 19.65 10.50
C ASP A 208 2.83 18.13 10.23
N ALA A 209 2.53 17.29 11.23
CA ALA A 209 2.35 15.85 11.02
C ALA A 209 1.22 15.53 10.02
N ARG A 210 0.14 16.30 10.03
CA ARG A 210 -0.95 16.19 9.03
C ARG A 210 -0.47 16.64 7.65
N ALA A 211 0.22 17.76 7.55
CA ALA A 211 0.75 18.27 6.29
C ALA A 211 1.73 17.28 5.65
N LEU A 212 2.65 16.72 6.44
CA LEU A 212 3.59 15.70 5.98
C LEU A 212 2.89 14.44 5.46
N ARG A 213 1.83 13.96 6.13
CA ARG A 213 1.05 12.83 5.63
C ARG A 213 0.30 13.13 4.33
N GLN A 214 -0.19 14.36 4.17
CA GLN A 214 -0.82 14.79 2.91
C GLN A 214 0.21 14.85 1.78
N GLU A 215 1.41 15.34 2.06
CA GLU A 215 2.50 15.37 1.10
C GLU A 215 2.96 13.96 0.72
N TYR A 216 3.15 13.08 1.71
CA TYR A 216 3.45 11.67 1.48
C TYR A 216 2.42 11.02 0.55
N ALA A 217 1.13 11.21 0.83
CA ALA A 217 0.06 10.65 0.00
C ALA A 217 0.01 11.23 -1.42
N ARG A 218 0.58 12.42 -1.65
CA ARG A 218 0.64 13.11 -2.94
C ARG A 218 1.81 12.65 -3.80
N VAL A 219 2.98 12.40 -3.20
CA VAL A 219 4.22 12.12 -3.95
C VAL A 219 4.56 10.63 -4.03
N VAL A 220 4.08 9.82 -3.09
CA VAL A 220 4.40 8.39 -3.05
C VAL A 220 3.49 7.61 -4.02
N PRO A 221 4.08 6.80 -4.92
CA PRO A 221 3.31 5.96 -5.83
C PRO A 221 2.38 4.99 -5.09
N ASP A 222 1.20 4.78 -5.65
CA ASP A 222 0.17 3.89 -5.13
C ASP A 222 -0.94 3.72 -6.18
N VAL A 223 -1.95 2.91 -5.90
CA VAL A 223 -3.15 2.79 -6.72
C VAL A 223 -4.18 3.84 -6.31
N ASP A 224 -4.84 4.48 -7.28
CA ASP A 224 -6.01 5.32 -7.04
C ASP A 224 -7.28 4.46 -6.92
N LEU A 225 -7.55 4.01 -5.70
CA LEU A 225 -8.74 3.22 -5.35
C LEU A 225 -10.00 4.08 -5.23
N THR A 226 -10.23 4.99 -6.17
CA THR A 226 -11.45 5.81 -6.23
C THR A 226 -12.16 5.70 -7.56
N PHE A 227 -13.50 5.69 -7.52
CA PHE A 227 -14.34 5.55 -8.70
C PHE A 227 -15.51 6.54 -8.68
N ASP A 228 -16.07 6.82 -9.86
CA ASP A 228 -17.24 7.67 -10.01
C ASP A 228 -18.52 6.93 -9.60
N PHE A 229 -19.08 7.37 -8.48
CA PHE A 229 -20.34 6.86 -7.96
C PHE A 229 -21.49 7.79 -8.34
N THR A 230 -22.57 7.20 -8.84
CA THR A 230 -23.86 7.87 -9.04
C THR A 230 -24.92 7.17 -8.19
N CYS A 231 -25.57 7.92 -7.29
CA CYS A 231 -26.66 7.38 -6.49
C CYS A 231 -27.92 7.15 -7.35
N ASN A 232 -28.50 5.96 -7.27
CA ASN A 232 -29.69 5.60 -8.04
C ASN A 232 -30.94 6.41 -7.62
N ASP A 233 -31.03 6.79 -6.35
CA ASP A 233 -32.18 7.49 -5.77
C ASP A 233 -32.12 9.01 -5.96
N CYS A 234 -31.06 9.65 -5.47
CA CYS A 234 -30.97 11.12 -5.42
C CYS A 234 -30.11 11.73 -6.54
N LYS A 235 -29.58 10.88 -7.44
CA LYS A 235 -28.74 11.26 -8.60
C LYS A 235 -27.47 12.05 -8.26
N ASP A 236 -27.07 12.00 -7.00
CA ASP A 236 -25.84 12.62 -6.53
C ASP A 236 -24.64 11.88 -7.10
N GLN A 237 -23.73 12.63 -7.73
CA GLN A 237 -22.52 12.12 -8.37
C GLN A 237 -21.30 12.57 -7.58
N ARG A 238 -20.43 11.62 -7.22
CA ARG A 238 -19.17 11.90 -6.51
C ARG A 238 -18.14 10.83 -6.83
N ARG A 239 -16.88 11.23 -6.85
CA ARG A 239 -15.76 10.29 -6.77
C ARG A 239 -15.59 9.84 -5.31
N ILE A 240 -15.64 8.54 -5.08
CA ILE A 240 -15.54 7.94 -3.74
C ILE A 240 -14.55 6.79 -3.75
N SER A 241 -14.04 6.41 -2.57
CA SER A 241 -13.17 5.25 -2.43
C SER A 241 -13.92 3.94 -2.65
N VAL A 242 -13.26 2.98 -3.30
CA VAL A 242 -13.75 1.61 -3.41
C VAL A 242 -13.92 1.03 -2.00
N PRO A 243 -15.11 0.53 -1.62
CA PRO A 243 -15.28 -0.13 -0.34
C PRO A 243 -14.60 -1.50 -0.38
N LEU A 244 -13.38 -1.58 0.13
CA LEU A 244 -12.64 -2.84 0.24
C LEU A 244 -13.05 -3.56 1.53
N GLY A 245 -13.94 -4.54 1.39
CA GLY A 245 -14.31 -5.43 2.48
C GLY A 245 -13.47 -6.70 2.51
N ILE A 246 -13.79 -7.60 3.45
CA ILE A 246 -13.21 -8.94 3.51
C ILE A 246 -13.48 -9.68 2.18
N ASP A 247 -14.66 -9.52 1.63
CA ASP A 247 -15.06 -10.05 0.33
C ASP A 247 -14.17 -9.63 -0.85
N PHE A 248 -13.38 -8.55 -0.72
CA PHE A 248 -12.45 -8.16 -1.78
C PHE A 248 -11.39 -9.23 -2.04
N PHE A 249 -10.72 -9.72 -1.01
CA PHE A 249 -9.72 -10.79 -1.14
C PHE A 249 -10.30 -12.19 -0.91
N TRP A 250 -11.48 -12.28 -0.30
CA TRP A 250 -12.10 -13.53 0.12
C TRP A 250 -13.53 -13.62 -0.41
N PRO A 251 -13.75 -13.83 -1.73
CA PRO A 251 -15.09 -14.01 -2.26
C PRO A 251 -15.71 -15.27 -1.64
N ILE A 252 -16.62 -15.06 -0.70
CA ILE A 252 -17.43 -16.12 -0.11
C ILE A 252 -18.41 -16.53 -1.21
N VAL A 253 -18.17 -17.70 -1.81
CA VAL A 253 -19.12 -18.33 -2.73
C VAL A 253 -20.45 -18.59 -2.02
#